data_AF-A0A1Z4N804-F1
#
_entry.id   AF-A0A1Z4N804-F1
#
_cell.length_a   1.000
_cell.length_b   1.000
_cell.length_c   1.000
_cell.angle_alpha   90.00
_cell.angle_beta   90.00
_cell.angle_gamma   90.00
#
_symmetry.space_group_name_H-M   'P 1'
#
loop_
_entity.id
_entity.type
_entity.pdbx_description
1 polymer ?
#
loop_
_entity_poly.entity_id
_entity_poly.type
_entity_poly.pdbx_seq_one_letter_code
_entity_poly.pdbx_strand_id
1 'polypeptide(L)'
;MQKRCDRNRKRSKRRAIYCPEHGCYLNSMSQKYGLFAERAGQLQQRGIKRLDALMLVAAKTAIPLDGEWLEAFWCDECQQTKWYHVCKGDSTYELSVAPPELWQQATGVINPHRNPSVGEFTSRNARMLRYRTIENFRFMY
;
A
#
# COMPACT_ATOMS: atom_id res chain seq x y z
N MET A 1 30.84 -25.01 -14.23
CA MET A 1 29.52 -24.32 -14.22
C MET A 1 28.83 -24.61 -12.90
N GLN A 2 28.90 -23.69 -11.94
CA GLN A 2 28.36 -23.89 -10.58
C GLN A 2 26.83 -23.95 -10.63
N LYS A 3 26.29 -25.12 -10.26
CA LYS A 3 24.86 -25.34 -10.03
C LYS A 3 24.37 -24.27 -9.06
N ARG A 4 23.46 -23.41 -9.51
CA ARG A 4 22.76 -22.44 -8.66
C ARG A 4 22.01 -23.26 -7.62
N CYS A 5 22.51 -23.30 -6.40
CA CYS A 5 21.79 -23.91 -5.29
C CYS A 5 20.43 -23.22 -5.20
N ASP A 6 19.35 -23.95 -5.48
CA ASP A 6 17.98 -23.59 -5.12
C ASP A 6 17.96 -23.41 -3.61
N ARG A 7 18.30 -22.19 -3.17
CA ARG A 7 18.13 -21.79 -1.79
C ARG A 7 16.64 -21.95 -1.55
N ASN A 8 16.30 -22.98 -0.79
CA ASN A 8 15.03 -23.17 -0.13
C ASN A 8 14.73 -21.89 0.65
N ARG A 9 14.22 -20.86 -0.04
CA ARG A 9 13.64 -19.68 0.58
C ARG A 9 12.57 -20.32 1.44
N LYS A 10 12.69 -20.15 2.76
CA LYS A 10 11.57 -20.23 3.70
C LYS A 10 10.52 -19.24 3.20
N ARG A 11 9.82 -19.60 2.12
CA ARG A 11 8.79 -18.80 1.50
C ARG A 11 7.72 -18.82 2.56
N SER A 12 7.49 -17.66 3.16
CA SER A 12 6.37 -17.47 4.07
C SER A 12 5.15 -18.13 3.43
N LYS A 13 4.44 -18.97 4.20
CA LYS A 13 3.23 -19.64 3.73
C LYS A 13 2.37 -18.58 3.02
N ARG A 14 1.92 -18.91 1.81
CA ARG A 14 1.14 -18.00 0.98
C ARG A 14 -0.07 -17.55 1.80
N ARG A 15 -0.28 -16.24 1.90
CA ARG A 15 -1.43 -15.69 2.62
C ARG A 15 -2.68 -16.11 1.88
N ALA A 16 -3.67 -16.63 2.59
CA ALA A 16 -4.96 -17.03 2.03
C ALA A 16 -5.80 -15.77 1.77
N ILE A 17 -5.45 -15.03 0.72
CA ILE A 17 -6.11 -13.81 0.27
C ILE A 17 -6.81 -14.15 -1.05
N TYR A 18 -8.11 -13.91 -1.11
CA TYR A 18 -8.97 -14.36 -2.20
C TYR A 18 -9.65 -13.18 -2.91
N CYS A 19 -9.94 -13.34 -4.20
CA CYS A 19 -10.68 -12.35 -4.96
C CYS A 19 -12.13 -12.27 -4.44
N PRO A 20 -12.66 -11.09 -4.11
CA PRO A 20 -14.04 -10.96 -3.64
C PRO A 20 -15.09 -11.32 -4.71
N GLU A 21 -14.73 -11.24 -6.00
CA GLU A 21 -15.63 -11.54 -7.12
C GLU A 21 -15.62 -13.03 -7.51
N HIS A 22 -14.42 -13.66 -7.53
CA HIS A 22 -14.23 -15.01 -8.09
C HIS A 22 -13.82 -16.07 -7.06
N GLY A 23 -13.48 -15.68 -5.82
CA GLY A 23 -13.00 -16.59 -4.78
C GLY A 23 -11.63 -17.24 -5.06
N CYS A 24 -10.98 -16.92 -6.19
CA CYS A 24 -9.65 -17.44 -6.53
C CYS A 24 -8.56 -16.74 -5.70
N TYR A 25 -7.38 -17.37 -5.60
CA TYR A 25 -6.24 -16.76 -4.91
C TYR A 25 -5.75 -15.51 -5.62
N LEU A 26 -5.45 -14.47 -4.84
CA LEU A 26 -4.85 -13.26 -5.34
C LEU A 26 -3.31 -13.32 -5.28
N ASN A 27 -2.68 -12.82 -6.34
CA ASN A 27 -1.24 -12.68 -6.44
C ASN A 27 -0.82 -11.28 -5.99
N SER A 28 0.01 -11.21 -4.95
CA SER A 28 0.59 -9.93 -4.49
C SER A 28 1.52 -9.37 -5.56
N MET A 29 1.25 -8.13 -5.99
CA MET A 29 1.99 -7.41 -7.03
C MET A 29 2.71 -6.16 -6.50
N SER A 30 2.54 -5.81 -5.23
CA SER A 30 3.22 -4.68 -4.58
C SER A 30 3.76 -5.05 -3.20
N GLN A 31 4.60 -4.17 -2.66
CA GLN A 31 4.89 -4.19 -1.22
C GLN A 31 3.65 -3.83 -0.41
N LYS A 32 3.69 -4.09 0.90
CA LYS A 32 2.65 -3.66 1.85
C LYS A 32 2.88 -2.21 2.22
N TYR A 33 1.80 -1.45 2.27
CA TYR A 33 1.84 -0.07 2.71
C TYR A 33 0.94 0.11 3.91
N GLY A 34 1.57 0.20 5.09
CA GLY A 34 0.86 0.38 6.35
C GLY A 34 0.05 1.68 6.33
N LEU A 35 -1.13 1.61 6.97
CA LEU A 35 -1.97 2.77 7.17
C LEU A 35 -1.67 3.45 8.50
N PHE A 36 -1.94 4.75 8.56
CA PHE A 36 -1.80 5.57 9.74
C PHE A 36 -3.08 6.35 10.00
N ALA A 37 -3.44 6.48 11.27
CA ALA A 37 -4.49 7.38 11.72
C ALA A 37 -3.89 8.68 12.23
N GLU A 38 -4.40 9.79 11.72
CA GLU A 38 -4.02 11.16 12.13
C GLU A 38 -5.15 11.83 12.94
N ARG A 39 -6.38 11.29 12.85
CA ARG A 39 -7.55 11.85 13.52
C ARG A 39 -8.12 10.88 14.55
N ALA A 40 -8.55 11.41 15.69
CA ALA A 40 -9.16 10.62 16.75
C ALA A 40 -10.45 9.91 16.29
N GLY A 41 -11.14 10.45 15.27
CA GLY A 41 -12.30 9.79 14.66
C GLY A 41 -11.95 8.48 13.94
N GLN A 42 -10.79 8.42 13.27
CA GLN A 42 -10.33 7.20 12.57
C GLN A 42 -9.99 6.08 13.57
N LEU A 43 -9.48 6.45 14.75
CA LEU A 43 -9.23 5.52 15.86
C LEU A 43 -10.52 5.05 16.52
N GLN A 44 -11.48 5.94 16.71
CA GLN A 44 -12.79 5.61 17.29
C GLN A 44 -13.57 4.63 16.42
N GLN A 45 -13.52 4.77 15.09
CA GLN A 45 -14.11 3.80 14.15
C GLN A 45 -13.52 2.39 14.29
N ARG A 46 -12.33 2.27 14.87
CA ARG A 46 -11.64 1.00 15.14
C ARG A 46 -11.82 0.51 16.59
N GLY A 47 -12.74 1.13 17.33
CA GLY A 47 -13.10 0.71 18.69
C GLY A 47 -12.26 1.34 19.81
N ILE A 48 -11.36 2.28 19.49
CA ILE A 48 -10.59 3.00 20.52
C ILE A 48 -11.52 4.01 21.21
N LYS A 49 -11.51 4.02 22.55
CA LYS A 49 -12.32 4.96 23.33
C LYS A 49 -11.94 6.40 22.97
N ARG A 50 -12.92 7.29 22.95
CA ARG A 50 -12.75 8.69 22.55
C ARG A 50 -11.61 9.40 23.29
N LEU A 51 -11.52 9.23 24.61
CA LEU A 51 -10.48 9.88 25.41
C LEU A 51 -9.08 9.37 25.03
N ASP A 52 -8.93 8.06 24.91
CA ASP A 52 -7.67 7.43 24.53
C ASP A 52 -7.26 7.82 23.10
N ALA A 53 -8.22 7.86 22.17
CA ALA A 53 -7.99 8.31 20.80
C ALA A 53 -7.50 9.76 20.75
N LEU A 54 -8.08 10.66 21.54
CA LEU A 54 -7.65 12.06 21.61
C LEU A 54 -6.26 12.18 22.21
N MET A 55 -5.97 11.47 23.30
CA MET A 55 -4.64 11.49 23.93
C MET A 55 -3.57 10.92 22.99
N LEU A 56 -3.87 9.82 22.29
CA LEU A 56 -2.94 9.22 21.34
C LEU A 56 -2.60 10.17 20.20
N VAL A 57 -3.60 10.84 19.62
CA VAL A 57 -3.38 11.81 18.52
C VAL A 57 -2.63 13.05 19.02
N ALA A 58 -2.92 13.52 20.24
CA ALA A 58 -2.19 14.63 20.84
C ALA A 58 -0.72 14.28 21.13
N ALA A 59 -0.44 13.04 21.53
CA ALA A 59 0.91 12.57 21.82
C ALA A 59 1.71 12.16 20.56
N LYS A 60 1.03 11.64 19.55
CA LYS A 60 1.61 11.14 18.30
C LYS A 60 0.78 11.66 17.13
N THR A 61 1.39 12.53 16.32
CA THR A 61 0.76 13.14 15.14
C THR A 61 0.20 12.10 14.16
N ALA A 62 0.88 10.96 14.01
CA ALA A 62 0.43 9.84 13.18
C ALA A 62 0.62 8.52 13.94
N ILE A 63 -0.44 7.72 14.01
CA ILE A 63 -0.47 6.46 14.75
C ILE A 63 -0.58 5.32 13.74
N PRO A 64 0.39 4.38 13.69
CA PRO A 64 0.30 3.23 12.80
C PRO A 64 -0.91 2.36 13.16
N LEU A 65 -1.62 1.91 12.13
CA LEU A 65 -2.72 0.97 12.26
C LEU A 65 -2.18 -0.44 12.06
N ASP A 66 -1.98 -1.15 13.17
CA ASP A 66 -1.47 -2.52 13.13
C ASP A 66 -2.47 -3.47 12.47
N GLY A 67 -1.97 -4.31 11.57
CA GLY A 67 -2.79 -5.29 10.85
C GLY A 67 -3.56 -4.73 9.65
N GLU A 68 -3.47 -3.43 9.36
CA GLU A 68 -4.11 -2.80 8.21
C GLU A 68 -3.08 -2.25 7.21
N TRP A 69 -3.27 -2.54 5.93
CA TRP A 69 -2.39 -2.00 4.88
C TRP A 69 -3.08 -1.96 3.51
N LEU A 70 -2.52 -1.15 2.61
CA LEU A 70 -2.84 -1.18 1.19
C LEU A 70 -1.87 -2.08 0.43
N GLU A 71 -2.41 -2.88 -0.48
CA GLU A 71 -1.61 -3.76 -1.35
C GLU A 71 -2.30 -3.98 -2.70
N ALA A 72 -1.50 -4.02 -3.76
CA ALA A 72 -1.95 -4.32 -5.11
C ALA A 72 -1.95 -5.84 -5.33
N PHE A 73 -3.06 -6.34 -5.83
CA PHE A 73 -3.25 -7.75 -6.12
C PHE A 73 -3.69 -7.97 -7.56
N TRP A 74 -3.08 -8.96 -8.21
CA TRP A 74 -3.52 -9.51 -9.48
C TRP A 74 -4.47 -10.68 -9.26
N CYS A 75 -5.55 -10.70 -10.02
CA CYS A 75 -6.50 -11.79 -10.09
C CYS A 75 -6.40 -12.43 -11.47
N ASP A 76 -6.25 -13.76 -11.52
CA ASP A 76 -6.11 -14.50 -12.78
C ASP A 76 -7.43 -14.53 -13.57
N GLU A 77 -8.57 -14.59 -12.90
CA GLU A 77 -9.91 -14.54 -13.53
C GLU A 77 -10.28 -13.12 -13.99
N CYS A 78 -10.02 -12.10 -13.16
CA CYS A 78 -10.31 -10.71 -13.55
C CYS A 78 -9.32 -10.16 -14.60
N GLN A 79 -8.16 -10.79 -14.76
CA GLN A 79 -7.04 -10.35 -15.59
C GLN A 79 -6.64 -8.88 -15.38
N GLN A 80 -6.68 -8.42 -14.13
CA GLN A 80 -6.31 -7.05 -13.78
C GLN A 80 -5.68 -6.96 -12.40
N THR A 81 -4.83 -5.94 -12.21
CA THR A 81 -4.30 -5.57 -10.91
C THR A 81 -5.23 -4.55 -10.26
N LYS A 82 -5.77 -4.87 -9.10
CA LYS A 82 -6.58 -3.95 -8.28
C LYS A 82 -5.89 -3.70 -6.94
N TRP A 83 -6.17 -2.54 -6.36
CA TRP A 83 -5.70 -2.20 -5.03
C TRP A 83 -6.77 -2.47 -3.99
N TYR A 84 -6.34 -3.13 -2.91
CA TYR A 84 -7.23 -3.48 -1.82
C TYR A 84 -6.66 -2.97 -0.50
N HIS A 85 -7.58 -2.58 0.37
CA HIS A 85 -7.33 -2.45 1.77
C HIS A 85 -7.45 -3.83 2.40
N VAL A 86 -6.35 -4.27 3.03
CA VAL A 86 -6.26 -5.56 3.69
C VAL A 86 -6.29 -5.33 5.18
N CYS A 87 -7.28 -5.91 5.84
CA CYS A 87 -7.35 -6.00 7.29
C CYS A 87 -7.00 -7.42 7.72
N LYS A 88 -6.01 -7.56 8.60
CA LYS A 88 -5.61 -8.84 9.17
C LYS A 88 -6.31 -9.03 10.51
N GLY A 89 -7.22 -9.98 10.57
CA GLY A 89 -7.75 -10.52 11.83
C GLY A 89 -6.81 -11.57 12.44
N ASP A 90 -7.33 -12.36 13.37
CA ASP A 90 -6.54 -13.38 14.08
C ASP A 90 -5.95 -14.44 13.15
N SER A 91 -6.73 -14.90 12.17
CA SER A 91 -6.34 -15.95 11.22
C SER A 91 -6.86 -15.74 9.79
N THR A 92 -7.63 -14.68 9.56
CA THR A 92 -8.26 -14.36 8.28
C THR A 92 -7.77 -13.01 7.76
N TYR A 93 -7.88 -12.83 6.45
CA TYR A 93 -7.62 -11.56 5.77
C TYR A 93 -8.91 -11.07 5.15
N GLU A 94 -9.36 -9.90 5.56
CA GLU A 94 -10.49 -9.22 4.96
C GLU A 94 -9.99 -8.25 3.91
N LEU A 95 -10.66 -8.23 2.76
CA LEU A 95 -10.36 -7.32 1.67
C LEU A 95 -11.54 -6.38 1.45
N SER A 96 -11.24 -5.09 1.40
CA SER A 96 -12.14 -4.10 0.84
C SER A 96 -11.46 -3.36 -0.31
N VAL A 97 -12.25 -2.92 -1.29
CA VAL A 97 -11.74 -2.04 -2.34
C VAL A 97 -11.21 -0.77 -1.67
N ALA A 98 -9.98 -0.36 -1.97
CA ALA A 98 -9.35 0.77 -1.32
C ALA A 98 -10.00 2.10 -1.74
N PRO A 99 -10.84 2.74 -0.91
CA PRO A 99 -11.43 4.02 -1.26
C PRO A 99 -10.35 5.13 -1.30
N PRO A 100 -10.56 6.22 -2.06
CA PRO A 100 -9.57 7.26 -2.27
C PRO A 100 -9.01 7.87 -0.98
N GLU A 101 -9.83 7.96 0.07
CA GLU A 101 -9.48 8.58 1.35
C GLU A 101 -8.45 7.75 2.15
N LEU A 102 -8.42 6.42 1.95
CA LEU A 102 -7.41 5.57 2.59
C LEU A 102 -6.01 5.80 2.02
N TRP A 103 -5.89 6.30 0.79
CA TRP A 103 -4.58 6.59 0.20
C TRP A 103 -3.87 7.75 0.88
N GLN A 104 -4.63 8.69 1.47
CA GLN A 104 -4.06 9.78 2.25
C GLN A 104 -3.45 9.28 3.57
N GLN A 105 -3.93 8.14 4.08
CA GLN A 105 -3.47 7.51 5.31
C GLN A 105 -2.25 6.59 5.09
N ALA A 106 -1.86 6.34 3.84
CA ALA A 106 -0.77 5.43 3.51
C ALA A 106 0.51 6.19 3.14
N THR A 107 1.62 5.88 3.81
CA THR A 107 2.91 6.53 3.48
C THR A 107 3.64 5.79 2.36
N GLY A 108 4.17 6.55 1.39
CA GLY A 108 5.03 6.00 0.32
C GLY A 108 4.27 5.27 -0.80
N VAL A 109 2.93 5.28 -0.77
CA VAL A 109 2.11 4.75 -1.85
C VAL A 109 1.93 5.80 -2.95
N ILE A 110 2.25 5.45 -4.18
CA ILE A 110 1.82 6.23 -5.34
C ILE A 110 0.38 5.85 -5.63
N ASN A 111 -0.58 6.75 -5.38
CA ASN A 111 -1.96 6.54 -5.75
C ASN A 111 -2.05 6.26 -7.28
N PRO A 112 -2.59 5.12 -7.72
CA PRO A 112 -2.79 4.81 -9.14
C PRO A 112 -3.78 5.78 -9.77
N HIS A 113 -4.70 6.33 -8.97
CA HIS A 113 -5.46 7.50 -9.34
C HIS A 113 -4.56 8.72 -9.13
N ARG A 114 -4.26 9.39 -10.24
CA ARG A 114 -3.44 10.61 -10.32
C ARG A 114 -3.70 11.49 -9.10
N ASN A 115 -2.66 11.84 -8.35
CA ASN A 115 -2.81 12.72 -7.20
C ASN A 115 -3.42 14.05 -7.69
N PRO A 116 -4.62 14.44 -7.21
CA PRO A 116 -5.34 15.59 -7.75
C PRO A 116 -4.60 16.91 -7.57
N SER A 117 -3.65 17.00 -6.62
CA SER A 117 -2.82 18.19 -6.43
C SER A 117 -1.63 18.26 -7.40
N VAL A 118 -1.38 17.21 -8.18
CA VAL A 118 -0.20 17.13 -9.04
C VAL A 118 -0.64 17.30 -10.49
N GLY A 119 -0.22 18.40 -11.10
CA GLY A 119 -0.49 18.72 -12.50
C GLY A 119 0.03 17.66 -13.47
N GLU A 120 -0.51 17.68 -14.70
CA GLU A 120 -0.14 16.73 -15.76
C GLU A 120 1.36 16.70 -16.04
N PHE A 121 1.96 17.88 -15.99
CA PHE A 121 3.38 18.09 -16.22
C PHE A 121 4.25 17.29 -15.24
N THR A 122 3.97 17.41 -13.95
CA THR A 122 4.73 16.71 -12.90
C THR A 122 4.47 15.20 -12.94
N SER A 123 3.25 14.77 -13.26
CA SER A 123 2.93 13.34 -13.45
C SER A 123 3.71 12.72 -14.62
N ARG A 124 3.85 13.42 -15.75
CA ARG A 124 4.66 12.95 -16.89
C ARG A 124 6.15 12.87 -16.55
N ASN A 125 6.68 13.88 -15.87
CA ASN A 125 8.11 13.95 -15.54
C ASN A 125 8.54 13.02 -14.40
N ALA A 126 7.65 12.67 -13.47
CA ALA A 126 7.96 11.74 -12.37
C ALA A 126 8.35 10.32 -12.86
N ARG A 127 7.81 9.88 -14.00
CA ARG A 127 8.17 8.59 -14.62
C ARG A 127 9.53 8.63 -15.34
N MET A 128 9.99 9.80 -15.78
CA MET A 128 11.27 9.94 -16.49
C MET A 128 12.48 9.89 -15.55
N LEU A 129 12.32 10.29 -14.28
CA LEU A 129 13.42 10.35 -13.30
C LEU A 129 14.01 8.97 -12.94
N ARG A 130 13.29 7.86 -13.19
CA ARG A 130 13.83 6.50 -12.99
C ARG A 130 14.75 6.02 -14.11
N TYR A 131 14.82 6.68 -15.27
CA TYR A 131 15.59 6.19 -16.43
C TYR A 131 16.75 7.10 -16.86
N ARG A 132 16.88 8.32 -16.34
CA ARG A 132 18.00 9.22 -16.69
C ARG A 132 18.47 10.01 -15.49
N THR A 133 19.20 9.36 -14.59
CA THR A 133 20.11 10.08 -13.69
C THR A 133 21.51 9.86 -14.23
N ILE A 134 22.23 10.95 -14.49
CA ILE A 134 23.50 11.08 -15.23
C ILE A 134 23.22 11.22 -16.74
N GLU A 135 23.27 12.45 -17.28
CA GLU A 135 23.74 12.78 -18.64
C GLU A 135 23.46 14.25 -19.03
N ASN A 136 22.80 15.08 -18.21
CA ASN A 136 22.53 16.48 -18.61
C ASN A 136 22.85 17.53 -17.53
N PHE A 137 24.07 17.49 -17.01
CA PHE A 137 24.71 18.71 -16.49
C PHE A 137 25.97 18.99 -17.30
N ARG A 138 25.79 19.48 -18.54
CA ARG A 138 26.86 20.23 -19.22
C ARG A 138 26.76 21.67 -18.71
N PHE A 139 27.66 22.01 -17.79
CA PHE A 139 28.03 23.41 -17.56
C PHE A 139 28.60 23.95 -18.87
N MET A 140 27.98 24.98 -19.43
CA MET A 140 28.65 25.84 -20.41
C MET A 140 29.23 27.03 -19.62
N TYR A 141 30.55 27.16 -19.70
CA TYR A 141 31.32 28.36 -19.35
C TYR A 141 31.08 29.46 -20.37
#